data_AF-A0A9D0VJL8-F1
#
_entry.id   AF-A0A9D0VJL8-F1
#
_cell.length_a   1.000
_cell.length_b   1.000
_cell.length_c   1.000
_cell.angle_alpha   90.00
_cell.angle_beta   90.00
_cell.angle_gamma   90.00
#
_symmetry.space_group_name_H-M   'P 1'
#
loop_
_entity.id
_entity.type
_entity.pdbx_description
1 polymer ?
#
loop_
_entity_poly.entity_id
_entity_poly.type
_entity_poly.pdbx_seq_one_letter_code
_entity_poly.pdbx_strand_id
1 'polypeptide(L)'
;MRNYVAIVCLSVGVVGCGVLPGVEITGDLDISGDVPAAFNFEVYSALTNTSAFDLSYCNEVETDGQCYGRVQMDNLGEPVSTGEAVVDGSSFVLPEVPADVGYMLIVSSADPDVICNTDIVGVDGDDKVVTSTSAIKLELSGGLRTFELPRSVRLDCSAASDTPDVPDQEPPQEPDNGEDIQPPAEVEWTAFSLTGKGGSPVYADASVDSVVADLPCDDSFPSVLEVNGELAGAESAWIRIQFGSGADAQYRTIETEVVDGVVQQAVSLTGGYAVLQLDTNEALDGVGESQTITVCEPSDAPVQEFLLVLSWDKNDTDVDAHVHARGQEVAYYNMRTSWGELDIDDIDGFGPETVTSDPSVADERYDVRIHYYSDHGNGPTTATTRVIYADPEGEVCDVTVSKRLTHDEWWNVGVFAPGLCPGE
;
A
#
# COMPACT_ATOMS: atom_id res chain seq x y z
N MET A 1 10.22 27.72 -7.63
CA MET A 1 9.38 26.53 -7.85
C MET A 1 8.14 26.73 -7.00
N ARG A 2 6.94 26.43 -7.52
CA ARG A 2 5.73 26.48 -6.70
C ARG A 2 5.70 25.17 -5.90
N ASN A 3 5.57 25.27 -4.58
CA ASN A 3 5.43 24.11 -3.70
C ASN A 3 3.94 23.73 -3.74
N TYR A 4 3.60 22.70 -4.51
CA TYR A 4 2.22 22.22 -4.66
C TYR A 4 1.93 21.21 -3.57
N VAL A 5 0.75 21.33 -2.98
CA VAL A 5 0.39 20.60 -1.77
C VAL A 5 -0.70 19.57 -2.14
N ALA A 6 -1.91 19.91 -2.57
CA ALA A 6 -2.96 18.90 -2.87
C ALA A 6 -3.54 19.00 -4.28
N ILE A 7 -4.05 17.90 -4.88
CA ILE A 7 -4.77 17.89 -6.16
C ILE A 7 -6.13 17.17 -6.03
N VAL A 8 -7.25 17.87 -6.25
CA VAL A 8 -8.61 17.27 -6.19
C VAL A 8 -9.34 17.39 -7.52
N CYS A 9 -9.67 16.25 -8.14
CA CYS A 9 -10.47 16.19 -9.37
C CYS A 9 -11.99 16.21 -9.07
N LEU A 10 -12.70 17.24 -9.54
CA LEU A 10 -14.15 17.41 -9.30
C LEU A 10 -14.94 17.17 -10.58
N SER A 11 -15.91 16.24 -10.60
CA SER A 11 -16.82 16.07 -11.75
C SER A 11 -18.27 16.45 -11.39
N VAL A 12 -18.92 17.22 -12.26
CA VAL A 12 -20.33 17.60 -12.10
C VAL A 12 -21.13 16.92 -13.23
N GLY A 13 -21.80 15.82 -12.91
CA GLY A 13 -22.67 15.12 -13.86
C GLY A 13 -23.98 15.87 -14.10
N VAL A 14 -24.00 16.91 -14.94
CA VAL A 14 -25.26 17.58 -15.34
C VAL A 14 -25.40 17.63 -16.85
N VAL A 15 -26.16 16.69 -17.40
CA VAL A 15 -26.58 16.74 -18.80
C VAL A 15 -27.78 17.69 -18.91
N GLY A 16 -27.57 18.86 -19.53
CA GLY A 16 -28.67 19.67 -20.09
C GLY A 16 -29.20 20.85 -19.28
N CYS A 17 -28.46 21.41 -18.33
CA CYS A 17 -28.85 22.66 -17.66
C CYS A 17 -28.16 23.89 -18.28
N GLY A 18 -28.91 24.98 -18.48
CA GLY A 18 -28.32 26.29 -18.83
C GLY A 18 -27.44 26.84 -17.71
N VAL A 19 -26.67 27.90 -18.00
CA VAL A 19 -25.69 28.57 -17.11
C VAL A 19 -26.06 28.40 -15.63
N LEU A 20 -25.37 27.49 -14.97
CA LEU A 20 -25.58 27.20 -13.56
C LEU A 20 -24.96 28.36 -12.74
N PRO A 21 -25.58 28.79 -11.63
CA PRO A 21 -24.94 29.73 -10.71
C PRO A 21 -23.66 29.11 -10.15
N GLY A 22 -22.66 29.96 -9.85
CA GLY A 22 -21.43 29.50 -9.24
C GLY A 22 -21.70 28.72 -7.95
N VAL A 23 -20.86 27.70 -7.70
CA VAL A 23 -20.91 26.82 -6.55
C VAL A 23 -19.90 27.29 -5.51
N GLU A 24 -20.28 27.22 -4.24
CA GLU A 24 -19.37 27.40 -3.12
C GLU A 24 -18.79 26.05 -2.69
N ILE A 25 -17.46 25.93 -2.68
CA ILE A 25 -16.76 24.73 -2.21
C ILE A 25 -16.24 24.99 -0.80
N THR A 26 -16.54 24.09 0.13
CA THR A 26 -16.05 24.10 1.51
C THR A 26 -15.45 22.76 1.89
N GLY A 27 -14.50 22.77 2.82
CA GLY A 27 -13.90 21.55 3.34
C GLY A 27 -12.87 21.83 4.43
N ASP A 28 -12.54 20.79 5.21
CA ASP A 28 -11.62 20.87 6.34
C ASP A 28 -10.22 20.34 5.98
N LEU A 29 -9.19 20.99 6.52
CA LEU A 29 -7.80 20.54 6.46
C LEU A 29 -7.38 19.91 7.81
N ASP A 30 -6.73 18.76 7.74
CA ASP A 30 -6.01 18.16 8.86
C ASP A 30 -4.50 18.31 8.61
N ILE A 31 -3.77 18.95 9.52
CA ILE A 31 -2.38 19.38 9.27
C ILE A 31 -1.46 18.87 10.37
N SER A 32 -0.43 18.12 9.99
CA SER A 32 0.69 17.72 10.87
C SER A 32 1.96 18.51 10.55
N GLY A 33 2.86 18.61 11.54
CA GLY A 33 4.16 19.27 11.39
C GLY A 33 4.13 20.80 11.49
N ASP A 34 4.95 21.48 10.69
CA ASP A 34 5.08 22.94 10.68
C ASP A 34 3.90 23.60 9.97
N VAL A 35 3.00 24.19 10.75
CA VAL A 35 1.74 24.72 10.22
C VAL A 35 1.94 26.12 9.61
N PRO A 36 1.71 26.33 8.29
CA PRO A 36 1.83 27.64 7.67
C PRO A 36 0.70 28.57 8.15
N ALA A 37 0.91 29.88 8.12
CA ALA A 37 -0.10 30.84 8.60
C ALA A 37 -1.35 30.89 7.70
N ALA A 38 -1.21 30.55 6.41
CA ALA A 38 -2.28 30.51 5.43
C ALA A 38 -1.96 29.54 4.28
N PHE A 39 -3.01 29.12 3.57
CA PHE A 39 -2.92 28.32 2.34
C PHE A 39 -3.57 29.05 1.17
N ASN A 40 -2.98 28.92 -0.01
CA ASN A 40 -3.56 29.33 -1.28
C ASN A 40 -4.27 28.15 -1.94
N PHE A 41 -5.45 28.41 -2.48
CA PHE A 41 -6.27 27.45 -3.20
C PHE A 41 -6.46 27.95 -4.63
N GLU A 42 -6.14 27.13 -5.63
CA GLU A 42 -6.31 27.44 -7.05
C GLU A 42 -7.19 26.38 -7.69
N VAL A 43 -8.27 26.77 -8.35
CA VAL A 43 -9.17 25.83 -9.06
C VAL A 43 -8.97 25.98 -10.56
N TYR A 44 -8.72 24.89 -11.27
CA TYR A 44 -8.53 24.86 -12.72
C TYR A 44 -9.67 24.12 -13.39
N SER A 45 -10.33 24.73 -14.38
CA SER A 45 -11.40 24.10 -15.16
C SER A 45 -10.83 23.40 -16.38
N ALA A 46 -11.23 22.15 -16.62
CA ALA A 46 -10.84 21.38 -17.81
C ALA A 46 -11.23 22.08 -19.12
N LEU A 47 -12.29 22.91 -19.12
CA LEU A 47 -12.73 23.67 -20.30
C LEU A 47 -11.77 24.80 -20.70
N THR A 48 -11.08 25.39 -19.72
CA THR A 48 -10.15 26.50 -19.94
C THR A 48 -8.69 26.05 -19.96
N ASN A 49 -8.41 24.86 -19.44
CA ASN A 49 -7.09 24.24 -19.36
C ASN A 49 -6.99 22.98 -20.25
N THR A 50 -7.58 22.99 -21.44
CA THR A 50 -7.70 21.80 -22.30
C THR A 50 -6.38 21.18 -22.73
N SER A 51 -5.26 21.93 -22.71
CA SER A 51 -3.91 21.39 -22.96
C SER A 51 -3.31 20.66 -21.77
N ALA A 52 -3.79 20.94 -20.55
CA ALA A 52 -3.39 20.24 -19.34
C ALA A 52 -4.21 18.95 -19.17
N PHE A 53 -5.51 18.98 -19.51
CA PHE A 53 -6.40 17.84 -19.33
C PHE A 53 -6.41 16.93 -20.57
N ASP A 54 -5.71 15.80 -20.49
CA ASP A 54 -5.74 14.75 -21.50
C ASP A 54 -6.92 13.81 -21.27
N LEU A 55 -8.03 14.14 -21.92
CA LEU A 55 -9.26 13.33 -21.93
C LEU A 55 -9.17 12.14 -22.91
N SER A 56 -8.12 12.06 -23.74
CA SER A 56 -7.98 10.97 -24.72
C SER A 56 -7.66 9.64 -24.06
N TYR A 57 -6.98 9.68 -22.91
CA TYR A 57 -6.71 8.54 -22.02
C TYR A 57 -7.98 7.73 -21.69
N CYS A 58 -9.13 8.38 -21.60
CA CYS A 58 -10.40 7.69 -21.31
C CYS A 58 -10.93 6.81 -22.43
N ASN A 59 -10.42 6.97 -23.65
CA ASN A 59 -10.79 6.08 -24.76
C ASN A 59 -9.93 4.82 -24.81
N GLU A 60 -8.81 4.78 -24.09
CA GLU A 60 -7.82 3.69 -24.17
C GLU A 60 -8.01 2.64 -23.07
N VAL A 61 -8.71 2.97 -21.97
CA VAL A 61 -8.71 2.16 -20.73
C VAL A 61 -10.10 1.59 -20.34
N GLU A 62 -11.24 1.99 -20.92
CA GLU A 62 -12.55 1.67 -20.31
C GLU A 62 -13.37 0.49 -20.86
N THR A 63 -13.92 -0.29 -19.91
CA THR A 63 -15.08 -1.19 -20.05
C THR A 63 -16.36 -0.74 -19.30
N ASP A 64 -16.29 0.20 -18.33
CA ASP A 64 -17.45 0.53 -17.46
C ASP A 64 -17.83 2.02 -17.29
N GLY A 65 -17.25 2.95 -18.07
CA GLY A 65 -17.83 4.28 -18.30
C GLY A 65 -17.65 5.32 -17.18
N GLN A 66 -16.62 5.22 -16.36
CA GLN A 66 -16.17 6.23 -15.40
C GLN A 66 -14.65 6.47 -15.47
N CYS A 67 -14.14 7.00 -16.58
CA CYS A 67 -12.79 7.56 -16.64
C CYS A 67 -12.78 9.09 -16.51
N TYR A 68 -11.83 9.64 -15.74
CA TYR A 68 -11.71 11.08 -15.48
C TYR A 68 -10.41 11.75 -15.99
N GLY A 69 -9.66 11.10 -16.90
CA GLY A 69 -8.56 11.71 -17.67
C GLY A 69 -7.22 11.83 -16.93
N ARG A 70 -6.18 12.30 -17.63
CA ARG A 70 -4.86 12.67 -17.06
C ARG A 70 -4.71 14.18 -17.03
N VAL A 71 -4.04 14.73 -16.02
CA VAL A 71 -3.72 16.18 -15.97
C VAL A 71 -2.21 16.41 -15.97
N GLN A 72 -1.72 17.19 -16.94
CA GLN A 72 -0.33 17.63 -17.05
C GLN A 72 -0.15 18.98 -16.35
N MET A 73 0.48 18.97 -15.17
CA MET A 73 0.59 20.14 -14.30
C MET A 73 1.36 21.31 -14.94
N ASP A 74 2.40 21.00 -15.72
CA ASP A 74 3.23 22.02 -16.38
C ASP A 74 2.50 22.76 -17.50
N ASN A 75 1.34 22.24 -17.93
CA ASN A 75 0.50 22.84 -18.97
C ASN A 75 -0.71 23.60 -18.43
N LEU A 76 -0.82 23.78 -17.10
CA LEU A 76 -1.87 24.58 -16.50
C LEU A 76 -1.70 26.06 -16.83
N GLY A 77 -2.80 26.68 -17.24
CA GLY A 77 -2.90 28.11 -17.49
C GLY A 77 -3.30 28.87 -16.23
N GLU A 78 -4.34 29.70 -16.35
CA GLU A 78 -4.84 30.51 -15.23
C GLU A 78 -5.96 29.75 -14.48
N PRO A 79 -5.99 29.82 -13.14
CA PRO A 79 -7.09 29.26 -12.36
C PRO A 79 -8.39 30.04 -12.62
N VAL A 80 -9.52 29.33 -12.57
CA VAL A 80 -10.87 29.89 -12.69
C VAL A 80 -11.42 30.42 -11.37
N SER A 81 -10.87 29.98 -10.24
CA SER A 81 -11.15 30.55 -8.92
C SER A 81 -9.93 30.42 -8.02
N THR A 82 -9.79 31.35 -7.09
CA THR A 82 -8.73 31.33 -6.08
C THR A 82 -9.31 31.67 -4.71
N GLY A 83 -8.73 31.11 -3.65
CA GLY A 83 -9.10 31.41 -2.28
C GLY A 83 -7.89 31.33 -1.35
N GLU A 84 -8.07 31.85 -0.14
CA GLU A 84 -7.08 31.78 0.94
C GLU A 84 -7.80 31.26 2.19
N ALA A 85 -7.19 30.30 2.89
CA ALA A 85 -7.68 29.84 4.19
C ALA A 85 -6.65 30.14 5.29
N VAL A 86 -7.14 30.66 6.41
CA VAL A 86 -6.35 30.95 7.60
C VAL A 86 -6.45 29.78 8.56
N VAL A 87 -5.33 29.33 9.11
CA VAL A 87 -5.27 28.04 9.82
C VAL A 87 -5.98 28.01 11.17
N ASP A 88 -6.32 29.17 11.76
CA ASP A 88 -7.19 29.29 12.94
C ASP A 88 -8.69 28.95 12.67
N GLY A 89 -9.00 28.44 11.47
CA GLY A 89 -10.29 27.87 11.13
C GLY A 89 -10.14 26.99 9.90
N SER A 90 -9.58 25.79 10.10
CA SER A 90 -9.27 24.69 9.15
C SER A 90 -10.25 24.43 8.01
N SER A 91 -11.41 25.06 8.01
CA SER A 91 -12.36 25.15 6.90
C SER A 91 -11.94 26.20 5.85
N PHE A 92 -11.88 25.85 4.58
CA PHE A 92 -11.76 26.83 3.49
C PHE A 92 -13.11 27.07 2.78
N VAL A 93 -13.24 28.23 2.12
CA VAL A 93 -14.42 28.55 1.29
C VAL A 93 -13.94 29.12 -0.05
N LEU A 94 -14.32 28.48 -1.15
CA LEU A 94 -14.08 28.97 -2.51
C LEU A 94 -15.40 29.47 -3.11
N PRO A 95 -15.63 30.80 -3.18
CA PRO A 95 -16.84 31.34 -3.72
C PRO A 95 -16.84 31.26 -5.26
N GLU A 96 -18.05 31.14 -5.83
CA GLU A 96 -18.33 31.36 -7.26
C GLU A 96 -17.55 30.45 -8.23
N VAL A 97 -17.20 29.22 -7.83
CA VAL A 97 -16.62 28.25 -8.76
C VAL A 97 -17.64 27.97 -9.86
N PRO A 98 -17.29 28.10 -11.16
CA PRO A 98 -18.22 27.76 -12.24
C PRO A 98 -18.77 26.33 -12.06
N ALA A 99 -19.88 26.00 -12.71
CA ALA A 99 -20.41 24.64 -12.72
C ALA A 99 -20.18 24.02 -14.11
N ASP A 100 -18.95 23.60 -14.32
CA ASP A 100 -18.40 22.91 -15.48
C ASP A 100 -18.07 21.45 -15.12
N VAL A 101 -17.67 20.68 -16.13
CA VAL A 101 -17.29 19.27 -15.99
C VAL A 101 -15.78 19.20 -15.84
N GLY A 102 -15.28 18.76 -14.68
CA GLY A 102 -13.86 18.56 -14.42
C GLY A 102 -13.18 19.81 -13.86
N TYR A 103 -12.84 19.77 -12.56
CA TYR A 103 -11.93 20.72 -11.95
C TYR A 103 -10.74 20.04 -11.34
N MET A 104 -9.65 20.77 -11.22
CA MET A 104 -8.53 20.44 -10.35
C MET A 104 -8.37 21.52 -9.29
N LEU A 105 -8.45 21.17 -8.01
CA LEU A 105 -8.10 22.04 -6.90
C LEU A 105 -6.65 21.82 -6.51
N ILE A 106 -5.83 22.86 -6.60
CA ILE A 106 -4.48 22.92 -6.08
C ILE A 106 -4.48 23.64 -4.73
N VAL A 107 -3.92 23.00 -3.70
CA VAL A 107 -3.59 23.67 -2.43
C VAL A 107 -2.10 23.97 -2.40
N SER A 108 -1.67 25.11 -1.84
CA SER A 108 -0.26 25.42 -1.61
C SER A 108 -0.05 26.23 -0.34
N SER A 109 1.10 26.07 0.33
CA SER A 109 1.46 26.93 1.47
C SER A 109 1.62 28.37 0.99
N ALA A 110 1.03 29.33 1.72
CA ALA A 110 1.31 30.75 1.51
C ALA A 110 2.64 31.18 2.16
N ASP A 111 3.18 30.35 3.05
CA ASP A 111 4.49 30.56 3.66
C ASP A 111 5.57 29.91 2.77
N PRO A 112 6.49 30.71 2.17
CA PRO A 112 7.54 30.18 1.31
C PRO A 112 8.57 29.33 2.06
N ASP A 113 8.63 29.44 3.38
CA ASP A 113 9.58 28.71 4.23
C ASP A 113 8.98 27.38 4.76
N VAL A 114 7.75 27.04 4.39
CA VAL A 114 7.08 25.78 4.75
C VAL A 114 6.76 24.96 3.50
N ILE A 115 7.18 23.71 3.50
CA ILE A 115 6.88 22.72 2.46
C ILE A 115 5.87 21.74 3.04
N CYS A 116 4.72 21.59 2.41
CA CYS A 116 3.72 20.61 2.80
C CYS A 116 3.61 19.52 1.73
N ASN A 117 3.66 18.28 2.15
CA ASN A 117 3.37 17.10 1.35
C ASN A 117 1.95 16.64 1.64
N THR A 118 1.32 15.97 0.69
CA THR A 118 -0.02 15.39 0.91
C THR A 118 -0.02 13.93 0.65
N ASP A 119 -0.85 13.25 1.43
CA ASP A 119 -1.17 11.84 1.30
C ASP A 119 -2.24 11.60 0.19
N ILE A 120 -2.12 12.29 -0.95
CA ILE A 120 -2.98 12.03 -2.11
C ILE A 120 -2.20 11.10 -3.05
N VAL A 121 -2.46 9.81 -2.89
CA VAL A 121 -1.99 8.74 -3.77
C VAL A 121 -2.36 9.08 -5.22
N GLY A 122 -1.38 9.15 -6.14
CA GLY A 122 -1.64 9.22 -7.59
C GLY A 122 -1.08 10.44 -8.36
N VAL A 123 -0.13 11.19 -7.81
CA VAL A 123 0.72 12.12 -8.58
C VAL A 123 2.04 11.43 -8.89
N ASP A 124 2.32 11.18 -10.16
CA ASP A 124 3.63 10.73 -10.63
C ASP A 124 4.65 11.87 -10.45
N GLY A 125 5.71 11.63 -9.66
CA GLY A 125 6.73 12.63 -9.33
C GLY A 125 7.62 13.04 -10.51
N ASP A 126 7.79 12.15 -11.49
CA ASP A 126 8.67 12.37 -12.64
C ASP A 126 7.94 13.07 -13.79
N ASP A 127 6.68 12.68 -14.03
CA ASP A 127 5.88 13.21 -15.13
C ASP A 127 4.86 14.28 -14.71
N LYS A 128 4.68 14.52 -13.41
CA LYS A 128 3.67 15.42 -12.82
C LYS A 128 2.26 15.17 -13.38
N VAL A 129 1.91 13.89 -13.51
CA VAL A 129 0.61 13.45 -14.02
C VAL A 129 -0.26 12.99 -12.87
N VAL A 130 -1.51 13.43 -12.85
CA VAL A 130 -2.54 12.95 -11.90
C VAL A 130 -3.54 12.06 -12.60
N THR A 131 -3.78 10.87 -12.06
CA THR A 131 -4.75 9.88 -12.59
C THR A 131 -6.13 10.01 -11.92
N SER A 132 -7.18 9.47 -12.55
CA SER A 132 -8.56 9.61 -12.08
C SER A 132 -8.91 8.80 -10.82
N THR A 133 -8.09 7.84 -10.42
CA THR A 133 -8.29 7.00 -9.23
C THR A 133 -8.00 7.73 -7.93
N SER A 134 -7.29 8.86 -7.98
CA SER A 134 -7.03 9.76 -6.85
C SER A 134 -8.08 10.86 -6.67
N ALA A 135 -9.10 10.89 -7.54
CA ALA A 135 -10.10 11.94 -7.59
C ALA A 135 -11.19 11.77 -6.52
N ILE A 136 -11.45 12.82 -5.73
CA ILE A 136 -12.62 12.86 -4.82
C ILE A 136 -13.90 12.98 -5.66
N LYS A 137 -14.70 11.91 -5.67
CA LYS A 137 -16.02 11.87 -6.33
C LYS A 137 -17.00 12.84 -5.66
N LEU A 138 -17.62 13.71 -6.46
CA LEU A 138 -18.67 14.63 -5.99
C LEU A 138 -20.06 14.03 -6.22
N GLU A 139 -20.80 13.77 -5.13
CA GLU A 139 -22.21 13.38 -5.21
C GLU A 139 -23.14 14.58 -4.93
N LEU A 140 -23.84 15.05 -5.96
CA LEU A 140 -24.71 16.24 -5.93
C LEU A 140 -26.10 15.96 -5.31
N SER A 141 -26.15 15.31 -4.14
CA SER A 141 -27.42 14.94 -3.51
C SER A 141 -28.08 16.07 -2.67
N GLY A 142 -27.36 17.17 -2.40
CA GLY A 142 -27.76 18.20 -1.41
C GLY A 142 -28.38 19.52 -1.91
N GLY A 143 -28.45 19.77 -3.22
CA GLY A 143 -28.97 21.03 -3.77
C GLY A 143 -27.92 22.14 -3.96
N LEU A 144 -28.15 22.96 -5.00
CA LEU A 144 -27.19 23.79 -5.75
C LEU A 144 -26.53 25.00 -5.02
N ARG A 145 -26.16 24.94 -3.73
CA ARG A 145 -25.60 26.16 -3.08
C ARG A 145 -24.32 26.00 -2.28
N THR A 146 -24.07 24.86 -1.65
CA THR A 146 -22.85 24.65 -0.85
C THR A 146 -22.44 23.19 -0.96
N PHE A 147 -21.14 22.95 -1.12
CA PHE A 147 -20.54 21.62 -1.19
C PHE A 147 -19.54 21.44 -0.04
N GLU A 148 -19.59 20.30 0.64
CA GLU A 148 -18.65 19.89 1.71
C GLU A 148 -17.87 18.66 1.25
N LEU A 149 -16.55 18.65 1.42
CA LEU A 149 -15.72 17.47 1.14
C LEU A 149 -16.11 16.30 2.07
N PRO A 150 -16.12 15.04 1.59
CA PRO A 150 -16.56 13.88 2.37
C PRO A 150 -15.56 13.46 3.46
N ARG A 151 -14.30 13.92 3.39
CA ARG A 151 -13.22 13.68 4.36
C ARG A 151 -12.31 14.90 4.43
N SER A 152 -11.61 15.08 5.56
CA SER A 152 -10.56 16.10 5.71
C SER A 152 -9.36 15.78 4.82
N VAL A 153 -8.75 16.80 4.23
CA VAL A 153 -7.50 16.64 3.46
C VAL A 153 -6.33 16.68 4.44
N ARG A 154 -5.50 15.62 4.47
CA ARG A 154 -4.34 15.52 5.35
C ARG A 154 -3.10 16.15 4.69
N LEU A 155 -2.45 17.09 5.37
CA LEU A 155 -1.25 17.79 4.96
C LEU A 155 -0.14 17.52 5.98
N ASP A 156 1.04 17.09 5.54
CA ASP A 156 2.22 16.98 6.42
C ASP A 156 3.27 18.02 6.03
N CYS A 157 3.55 18.96 6.93
CA CYS A 157 4.34 20.15 6.64
C CYS A 157 5.68 20.17 7.40
N SER A 158 6.73 20.70 6.78
CA SER A 158 8.05 20.87 7.40
C SER A 158 8.72 22.17 6.94
N ALA A 159 9.61 22.72 7.79
CA ALA A 159 10.41 23.89 7.44
C ALA A 159 11.35 23.58 6.26
N ALA A 160 11.38 24.48 5.28
CA ALA A 160 12.25 24.37 4.10
C ALA A 160 13.75 24.29 4.47
N SER A 161 14.13 24.82 5.64
CA SER A 161 15.51 24.78 6.15
C SER A 161 15.94 23.44 6.73
N ASP A 162 15.02 22.50 6.95
CA ASP A 162 15.33 21.18 7.52
C ASP A 162 15.72 20.14 6.47
N THR A 163 15.87 20.57 5.21
CA THR A 163 16.55 19.76 4.18
C THR A 163 18.05 19.65 4.51
N PRO A 164 18.62 18.43 4.66
CA PRO A 164 20.04 18.28 5.02
C PRO A 164 20.95 18.90 3.96
N ASP A 165 21.86 19.78 4.37
CA ASP A 165 22.96 20.30 3.53
C ASP A 165 23.85 19.13 3.05
N VAL A 166 23.69 18.70 1.80
CA VAL A 166 24.56 17.69 1.17
C VAL A 166 25.79 18.40 0.57
N PRO A 167 27.01 18.15 1.05
CA PRO A 167 28.21 18.78 0.49
C PRO A 167 28.57 18.17 -0.87
N ASP A 168 29.03 19.03 -1.80
CA ASP A 168 29.50 18.68 -3.15
C ASP A 168 30.40 17.42 -3.15
N GLN A 169 29.82 16.29 -3.53
CA GLN A 169 30.52 15.06 -3.91
C GLN A 169 30.27 14.81 -5.41
N GLU A 170 31.21 14.11 -6.06
CA GLU A 170 30.98 13.51 -7.39
C GLU A 170 29.59 12.86 -7.43
N PRO A 171 28.86 12.94 -8.57
CA PRO A 171 27.46 12.55 -8.63
C PRO A 171 27.32 11.16 -7.99
N PRO A 172 26.63 11.06 -6.85
CA PRO A 172 26.41 9.78 -6.24
C PRO A 172 25.70 8.92 -7.28
N GLN A 173 26.08 7.65 -7.39
CA GLN A 173 25.13 6.70 -7.96
C GLN A 173 23.85 6.88 -7.13
N GLU A 174 22.76 7.18 -7.83
CA GLU A 174 21.49 7.46 -7.20
C GLU A 174 21.22 6.34 -6.17
N PRO A 175 20.91 6.71 -4.91
CA PRO A 175 20.38 5.72 -4.00
C PRO A 175 19.12 5.14 -4.67
N ASP A 176 19.03 3.82 -4.67
CA ASP A 176 17.86 3.05 -5.10
C ASP A 176 16.66 3.52 -4.27
N ASN A 177 15.87 4.42 -4.86
CA ASN A 177 14.80 5.17 -4.20
C ASN A 177 13.50 4.37 -4.27
N GLY A 178 13.45 3.16 -3.71
CA GLY A 178 12.21 2.41 -3.51
C GLY A 178 11.31 2.37 -4.75
N GLU A 179 11.87 2.09 -5.92
CA GLU A 179 11.06 1.81 -7.10
C GLU A 179 10.33 0.47 -6.90
N ASP A 180 9.07 0.40 -7.32
CA ASP A 180 8.31 -0.85 -7.33
C ASP A 180 9.14 -1.97 -7.99
N ILE A 181 8.96 -3.24 -7.58
CA ILE A 181 9.68 -4.38 -8.16
C ILE A 181 9.64 -4.31 -9.68
N GLN A 182 10.82 -4.10 -10.29
CA GLN A 182 10.93 -3.92 -11.72
C GLN A 182 10.77 -5.25 -12.47
N PRO A 183 10.30 -5.23 -13.73
CA PRO A 183 10.29 -6.42 -14.57
C PRO A 183 11.70 -6.98 -14.76
N PRO A 184 11.87 -8.30 -14.91
CA PRO A 184 13.18 -8.94 -14.90
C PRO A 184 14.03 -8.54 -16.11
N ALA A 185 15.34 -8.45 -15.91
CA ALA A 185 16.28 -8.17 -17.00
C ALA A 185 16.54 -9.40 -17.90
N GLU A 186 16.58 -10.61 -17.32
CA GLU A 186 16.69 -11.90 -18.01
C GLU A 186 15.85 -12.97 -17.29
N VAL A 187 14.99 -13.70 -18.03
CA VAL A 187 14.07 -14.68 -17.43
C VAL A 187 14.69 -16.09 -17.47
N GLU A 188 15.12 -16.59 -16.31
CA GLU A 188 15.56 -18.00 -16.14
C GLU A 188 14.42 -18.95 -15.77
N TRP A 189 13.29 -18.41 -15.33
CA TRP A 189 12.11 -19.14 -14.86
C TRP A 189 11.26 -19.66 -16.02
N THR A 190 10.88 -20.94 -15.99
CA THR A 190 9.99 -21.52 -17.02
C THR A 190 8.51 -21.51 -16.65
N ALA A 191 8.22 -21.31 -15.36
CA ALA A 191 6.87 -21.12 -14.86
C ALA A 191 6.87 -20.19 -13.64
N PHE A 192 5.82 -19.39 -13.50
CA PHE A 192 5.49 -18.66 -12.28
C PHE A 192 3.97 -18.47 -12.20
N SER A 193 3.33 -18.99 -11.16
CA SER A 193 1.88 -18.86 -10.97
C SER A 193 1.51 -18.70 -9.51
N LEU A 194 0.37 -18.04 -9.27
CA LEU A 194 -0.23 -17.86 -7.97
C LEU A 194 -1.56 -18.61 -7.94
N THR A 195 -1.72 -19.51 -6.97
CA THR A 195 -2.92 -20.34 -6.84
C THR A 195 -3.50 -20.27 -5.44
N GLY A 196 -4.74 -20.71 -5.26
CA GLY A 196 -5.28 -21.03 -3.93
C GLY A 196 -4.61 -22.27 -3.36
N LYS A 197 -4.75 -22.47 -2.04
CA LYS A 197 -4.26 -23.64 -1.30
C LYS A 197 -4.69 -24.95 -1.98
N GLY A 198 -3.73 -25.84 -2.26
CA GLY A 198 -3.92 -27.08 -3.00
C GLY A 198 -3.91 -26.93 -4.53
N GLY A 199 -3.33 -25.85 -5.06
CA GLY A 199 -3.16 -25.60 -6.49
C GLY A 199 -4.41 -25.12 -7.24
N SER A 200 -5.49 -24.71 -6.55
CA SER A 200 -6.74 -24.29 -7.20
C SER A 200 -7.56 -23.33 -6.34
N PRO A 201 -8.18 -22.28 -6.92
CA PRO A 201 -8.10 -21.89 -8.33
C PRO A 201 -6.71 -21.30 -8.69
N VAL A 202 -6.44 -21.13 -9.98
CA VAL A 202 -5.27 -20.36 -10.43
C VAL A 202 -5.71 -18.90 -10.52
N TYR A 203 -5.06 -18.03 -9.78
CA TYR A 203 -5.36 -16.60 -9.72
C TYR A 203 -4.51 -15.79 -10.69
N ALA A 204 -3.27 -16.21 -10.93
CA ALA A 204 -2.35 -15.59 -11.89
C ALA A 204 -1.39 -16.62 -12.48
N ASP A 205 -0.96 -16.38 -13.71
CA ASP A 205 0.11 -17.10 -14.40
C ASP A 205 1.01 -16.07 -15.09
N ALA A 206 2.16 -15.81 -14.47
CA ALA A 206 3.20 -14.90 -14.92
C ALA A 206 4.36 -15.64 -15.60
N SER A 207 4.13 -16.84 -16.15
CA SER A 207 5.19 -17.62 -16.81
C SER A 207 5.75 -16.95 -18.07
N VAL A 208 5.04 -15.97 -18.63
CA VAL A 208 5.41 -15.30 -19.89
C VAL A 208 5.58 -13.80 -19.71
N ASP A 209 4.61 -13.14 -19.06
CA ASP A 209 4.55 -11.70 -18.85
C ASP A 209 4.13 -11.41 -17.40
N SER A 210 4.43 -10.23 -16.88
CA SER A 210 3.84 -9.76 -15.62
C SER A 210 2.31 -9.63 -15.73
N VAL A 211 1.60 -10.01 -14.67
CA VAL A 211 0.13 -10.01 -14.65
C VAL A 211 -0.43 -9.48 -13.33
N VAL A 212 -1.68 -9.01 -13.37
CA VAL A 212 -2.49 -8.76 -12.18
C VAL A 212 -3.31 -10.02 -11.87
N ALA A 213 -3.31 -10.45 -10.62
CA ALA A 213 -4.03 -11.62 -10.16
C ALA A 213 -5.55 -11.37 -10.13
N ASP A 214 -6.33 -12.36 -10.58
CA ASP A 214 -7.79 -12.40 -10.47
C ASP A 214 -8.21 -12.78 -9.05
N LEU A 215 -7.81 -11.95 -8.07
CA LEU A 215 -8.10 -12.11 -6.66
C LEU A 215 -9.15 -11.10 -6.20
N PRO A 216 -10.13 -11.51 -5.36
CA PRO A 216 -11.05 -10.56 -4.76
C PRO A 216 -10.33 -9.79 -3.63
N CYS A 217 -10.26 -8.47 -3.74
CA CYS A 217 -9.70 -7.59 -2.71
C CYS A 217 -10.82 -7.09 -1.78
N ASP A 218 -11.59 -8.04 -1.24
CA ASP A 218 -12.70 -7.82 -0.31
C ASP A 218 -12.72 -8.93 0.76
N ASP A 219 -13.81 -9.04 1.52
CA ASP A 219 -13.99 -10.04 2.59
C ASP A 219 -13.86 -11.51 2.10
N SER A 220 -13.79 -11.75 0.79
CA SER A 220 -13.56 -13.07 0.19
C SER A 220 -12.10 -13.35 -0.18
N PHE A 221 -11.17 -12.45 0.17
CA PHE A 221 -9.74 -12.64 -0.06
C PHE A 221 -9.23 -13.94 0.61
N PRO A 222 -8.44 -14.77 -0.10
CA PRO A 222 -7.94 -16.02 0.46
C PRO A 222 -6.88 -15.78 1.52
N SER A 223 -7.00 -16.46 2.66
CA SER A 223 -6.00 -16.44 3.74
C SER A 223 -4.65 -17.06 3.35
N VAL A 224 -4.66 -18.00 2.38
CA VAL A 224 -3.45 -18.65 1.87
C VAL A 224 -3.44 -18.69 0.35
N LEU A 225 -2.31 -18.27 -0.19
CA LEU A 225 -1.94 -18.41 -1.58
C LEU A 225 -0.74 -19.36 -1.70
N GLU A 226 -0.62 -20.02 -2.84
CA GLU A 226 0.54 -20.84 -3.19
C GLU A 226 1.28 -20.19 -4.36
N VAL A 227 2.53 -19.84 -4.11
CA VAL A 227 3.49 -19.40 -5.11
C VAL A 227 4.15 -20.64 -5.71
N ASN A 228 3.98 -20.83 -7.01
CA ASN A 228 4.53 -21.97 -7.73
C ASN A 228 5.46 -21.47 -8.84
N GLY A 229 6.64 -22.07 -8.97
CA GLY A 229 7.60 -21.75 -10.02
C GLY A 229 8.40 -22.95 -10.50
N GLU A 230 9.00 -22.83 -11.68
CA GLU A 230 9.93 -23.82 -12.22
C GLU A 230 11.29 -23.20 -12.52
N LEU A 231 12.35 -23.75 -11.91
CA LEU A 231 13.74 -23.33 -12.03
C LEU A 231 14.66 -24.55 -12.09
N ALA A 232 15.30 -24.77 -13.24
CA ALA A 232 16.12 -25.95 -13.45
C ALA A 232 17.53 -25.81 -12.84
N GLY A 233 17.92 -26.79 -12.01
CA GLY A 233 19.31 -26.93 -11.54
C GLY A 233 19.70 -26.06 -10.34
N ALA A 234 18.74 -25.38 -9.72
CA ALA A 234 18.91 -24.71 -8.43
C ALA A 234 18.52 -25.64 -7.26
N GLU A 235 19.12 -25.41 -6.09
CA GLU A 235 18.75 -26.07 -4.83
C GLU A 235 17.84 -25.18 -3.96
N SER A 236 17.93 -23.86 -4.13
CA SER A 236 17.09 -22.87 -3.48
C SER A 236 16.70 -21.75 -4.43
N ALA A 237 15.66 -21.02 -4.06
CA ALA A 237 15.17 -19.82 -4.70
C ALA A 237 14.67 -18.83 -3.64
N TRP A 238 14.28 -17.64 -4.07
CA TRP A 238 13.77 -16.59 -3.21
C TRP A 238 12.43 -16.09 -3.75
N ILE A 239 11.46 -15.88 -2.86
CA ILE A 239 10.20 -15.20 -3.16
C ILE A 239 10.29 -13.80 -2.57
N ARG A 240 10.19 -12.81 -3.44
CA ARG A 240 10.09 -11.40 -3.08
C ARG A 240 8.64 -11.01 -3.03
N ILE A 241 8.28 -10.29 -1.97
CA ILE A 241 6.96 -9.74 -1.76
C ILE A 241 7.13 -8.28 -1.36
N GLN A 242 6.69 -7.38 -2.24
CA GLN A 242 6.49 -5.97 -1.92
C GLN A 242 5.07 -5.79 -1.37
N PHE A 243 4.93 -5.01 -0.32
CA PHE A 243 3.66 -4.58 0.26
C PHE A 243 3.55 -3.06 0.15
N GLY A 244 2.43 -2.56 -0.37
CA GLY A 244 2.29 -1.13 -0.68
C GLY A 244 3.11 -0.71 -1.90
N SER A 245 3.08 0.58 -2.24
CA SER A 245 3.70 1.15 -3.44
C SER A 245 4.52 2.39 -3.13
N GLY A 246 5.51 2.70 -3.97
CA GLY A 246 6.33 3.91 -3.84
C GLY A 246 7.28 3.88 -2.65
N ALA A 247 7.67 5.06 -2.16
CA ALA A 247 8.76 5.22 -1.18
C ALA A 247 8.53 4.51 0.17
N ASP A 248 7.28 4.25 0.53
CA ASP A 248 6.90 3.58 1.78
C ASP A 248 6.71 2.06 1.62
N ALA A 249 6.91 1.54 0.40
CA ALA A 249 6.76 0.12 0.12
C ALA A 249 7.71 -0.72 1.00
N GLN A 250 7.16 -1.78 1.58
CA GLN A 250 7.88 -2.70 2.44
C GLN A 250 8.19 -3.98 1.67
N TYR A 251 9.44 -4.44 1.73
CA TYR A 251 9.87 -5.64 1.02
C TYR A 251 10.12 -6.79 1.98
N ARG A 252 9.80 -8.00 1.52
CA ARG A 252 10.13 -9.24 2.20
C ARG A 252 10.68 -10.23 1.19
N THR A 253 11.75 -10.91 1.59
CA THR A 253 12.31 -12.02 0.83
C THR A 253 12.20 -13.30 1.65
N ILE A 254 11.74 -14.38 1.02
CA ILE A 254 11.59 -15.71 1.62
C ILE A 254 12.48 -16.66 0.82
N GLU A 255 13.51 -17.21 1.43
CA GLU A 255 14.25 -18.33 0.83
C GLU A 255 13.36 -19.59 0.84
N THR A 256 13.30 -20.30 -0.28
CA THR A 256 12.50 -21.50 -0.49
C THR A 256 13.33 -22.58 -1.15
N GLU A 257 13.06 -23.83 -0.82
CA GLU A 257 13.72 -24.98 -1.45
C GLU A 257 13.21 -25.17 -2.89
N VAL A 258 14.09 -25.65 -3.77
CA VAL A 258 13.76 -26.10 -5.12
C VAL A 258 13.83 -27.62 -5.16
N VAL A 259 12.68 -28.29 -5.24
CA VAL A 259 12.60 -29.76 -5.25
C VAL A 259 12.30 -30.24 -6.66
N ASP A 260 13.20 -31.02 -7.25
CA ASP A 260 13.10 -31.52 -8.63
C ASP A 260 12.85 -30.40 -9.67
N GLY A 261 13.40 -29.21 -9.41
CA GLY A 261 13.27 -28.02 -10.27
C GLY A 261 11.97 -27.24 -10.07
N VAL A 262 11.21 -27.54 -9.03
CA VAL A 262 9.94 -26.88 -8.70
C VAL A 262 10.08 -26.11 -7.39
N VAL A 263 9.62 -24.86 -7.41
CA VAL A 263 9.32 -24.06 -6.22
C VAL A 263 7.84 -24.18 -5.94
N GLN A 264 7.49 -24.51 -4.70
CA GLN A 264 6.11 -24.47 -4.22
C GLN A 264 6.14 -23.99 -2.77
N GLN A 265 5.66 -22.77 -2.54
CA GLN A 265 5.66 -22.14 -1.24
C GLN A 265 4.31 -21.51 -0.96
N ALA A 266 3.72 -21.85 0.18
CA ALA A 266 2.55 -21.15 0.67
C ALA A 266 2.95 -19.77 1.22
N VAL A 267 2.15 -18.76 0.92
CA VAL A 267 2.29 -17.39 1.41
C VAL A 267 0.92 -16.87 1.85
N SER A 268 0.92 -15.94 2.80
CA SER A 268 -0.28 -15.20 3.18
C SER A 268 -0.03 -13.71 3.00
N LEU A 269 -1.04 -13.03 2.51
CA LEU A 269 -1.05 -11.59 2.25
C LEU A 269 -2.26 -11.00 2.97
N THR A 270 -2.22 -9.69 3.26
CA THR A 270 -3.34 -8.99 3.92
C THR A 270 -4.49 -8.63 2.99
N GLY A 271 -4.34 -8.86 1.68
CA GLY A 271 -5.32 -8.53 0.64
C GLY A 271 -5.43 -7.05 0.27
N GLY A 272 -4.43 -6.24 0.64
CA GLY A 272 -4.14 -4.96 0.00
C GLY A 272 -3.08 -5.11 -1.11
N TYR A 273 -2.61 -3.99 -1.66
CA TYR A 273 -1.63 -3.99 -2.75
C TYR A 273 -0.34 -4.73 -2.40
N ALA A 274 0.02 -5.72 -3.22
CA ALA A 274 1.29 -6.43 -3.12
C ALA A 274 1.83 -6.84 -4.49
N VAL A 275 3.15 -6.96 -4.60
CA VAL A 275 3.82 -7.47 -5.81
C VAL A 275 4.69 -8.65 -5.44
N LEU A 276 4.52 -9.77 -6.14
CA LEU A 276 5.29 -11.00 -5.95
C LEU A 276 6.22 -11.24 -7.13
N GLN A 277 7.43 -11.72 -6.83
CA GLN A 277 8.43 -12.10 -7.82
C GLN A 277 9.27 -13.27 -7.28
N LEU A 278 9.68 -14.18 -8.16
CA LEU A 278 10.64 -15.23 -7.86
C LEU A 278 12.05 -14.78 -8.26
N ASP A 279 13.05 -15.26 -7.55
CA ASP A 279 14.46 -15.00 -7.85
C ASP A 279 15.36 -16.21 -7.54
N THR A 280 16.43 -16.34 -8.31
CA THR A 280 17.56 -17.24 -8.08
C THR A 280 18.47 -16.83 -6.93
N ASN A 281 18.39 -15.60 -6.42
CA ASN A 281 19.23 -15.11 -5.32
C ASN A 281 18.55 -14.01 -4.49
N GLU A 282 19.17 -13.61 -3.37
CA GLU A 282 18.64 -12.59 -2.44
C GLU A 282 18.84 -11.14 -2.92
N ALA A 283 19.74 -10.89 -3.87
CA ALA A 283 20.20 -9.55 -4.23
C ALA A 283 19.24 -8.83 -5.20
N LEU A 284 18.80 -7.63 -4.83
CA LEU A 284 17.90 -6.78 -5.64
C LEU A 284 18.66 -6.14 -6.83
N ASP A 285 19.08 -6.93 -7.81
CA ASP A 285 19.90 -6.46 -8.93
C ASP A 285 19.33 -6.71 -10.33
N GLY A 286 18.10 -7.22 -10.43
CA GLY A 286 17.45 -7.54 -11.71
C GLY A 286 17.84 -8.90 -12.29
N VAL A 287 18.81 -9.61 -11.71
CA VAL A 287 19.42 -10.81 -12.29
C VAL A 287 18.82 -12.08 -11.69
N GLY A 288 18.24 -12.92 -12.55
CA GLY A 288 17.62 -14.18 -12.13
C GLY A 288 16.19 -14.04 -11.61
N GLU A 289 15.61 -12.86 -11.81
CA GLU A 289 14.24 -12.54 -11.45
C GLU A 289 13.22 -13.13 -12.44
N SER A 290 12.04 -13.48 -11.95
CA SER A 290 10.87 -13.82 -12.77
C SER A 290 10.10 -12.56 -13.17
N GLN A 291 9.08 -12.75 -14.02
CA GLN A 291 8.01 -11.76 -14.16
C GLN A 291 7.30 -11.53 -12.81
N THR A 292 6.49 -10.51 -12.72
CA THR A 292 5.79 -10.12 -11.48
C THR A 292 4.31 -10.53 -11.49
N ILE A 293 3.79 -10.84 -10.31
CA ILE A 293 2.35 -10.99 -10.06
C ILE A 293 1.93 -9.86 -9.11
N THR A 294 1.09 -8.96 -9.60
CA THR A 294 0.47 -7.91 -8.78
C THR A 294 -0.83 -8.41 -8.17
N VAL A 295 -1.03 -8.14 -6.89
CA VAL A 295 -2.23 -8.46 -6.11
C VAL A 295 -2.87 -7.16 -5.69
N CYS A 296 -4.16 -7.01 -5.99
CA CYS A 296 -4.96 -5.82 -5.71
C CYS A 296 -4.45 -4.54 -6.40
N GLU A 297 -5.23 -3.46 -6.34
CA GLU A 297 -4.85 -2.15 -6.84
C GLU A 297 -4.12 -1.35 -5.75
N PRO A 298 -3.22 -0.40 -6.08
CA PRO A 298 -2.52 0.43 -5.10
C PRO A 298 -3.43 1.17 -4.10
N SER A 299 -4.68 1.43 -4.48
CA SER A 299 -5.68 2.07 -3.62
C SER A 299 -6.41 1.12 -2.67
N ASP A 300 -6.24 -0.20 -2.84
CA ASP A 300 -6.93 -1.19 -2.03
C ASP A 300 -6.23 -1.33 -0.68
N ALA A 301 -6.97 -1.01 0.38
CA ALA A 301 -6.52 -1.23 1.74
C ALA A 301 -6.43 -2.73 2.05
N PRO A 302 -5.54 -3.13 2.99
CA PRO A 302 -5.60 -4.45 3.62
C PRO A 302 -7.03 -4.83 4.03
N VAL A 303 -7.51 -5.99 3.57
CA VAL A 303 -8.83 -6.52 3.96
C VAL A 303 -8.75 -7.34 5.25
N GLN A 304 -7.57 -7.87 5.56
CA GLN A 304 -7.29 -8.53 6.83
C GLN A 304 -6.73 -7.51 7.81
N GLU A 305 -7.37 -7.42 8.98
CA GLU A 305 -6.92 -6.54 10.07
C GLU A 305 -5.58 -6.98 10.64
N PHE A 306 -5.30 -8.29 10.66
CA PHE A 306 -4.12 -8.85 11.29
C PHE A 306 -3.47 -9.92 10.43
N LEU A 307 -2.17 -9.78 10.18
CA LEU A 307 -1.30 -10.79 9.62
C LEU A 307 -0.05 -10.91 10.49
N LEU A 308 0.21 -12.11 10.99
CA LEU A 308 1.50 -12.47 11.55
C LEU A 308 2.20 -13.43 10.61
N VAL A 309 3.45 -13.16 10.27
CA VAL A 309 4.33 -14.16 9.68
C VAL A 309 5.54 -14.36 10.58
N LEU A 310 5.84 -15.62 10.88
CA LEU A 310 6.95 -16.07 11.69
C LEU A 310 7.88 -16.92 10.83
N SER A 311 9.17 -16.64 10.84
CA SER A 311 10.21 -17.50 10.28
C SER A 311 11.40 -17.58 11.23
N TRP A 312 12.31 -18.53 11.02
CA TRP A 312 13.50 -18.67 11.85
C TRP A 312 14.70 -19.21 11.07
N ASP A 313 15.91 -19.02 11.60
CA ASP A 313 17.19 -19.25 10.89
C ASP A 313 17.78 -20.66 11.06
N LYS A 314 16.98 -21.63 11.47
CA LYS A 314 17.45 -22.98 11.81
C LYS A 314 16.52 -24.09 11.32
N ASN A 315 17.02 -24.86 10.37
CA ASN A 315 16.40 -26.10 9.92
C ASN A 315 16.22 -27.14 11.04
N ASP A 316 15.24 -28.03 10.91
CA ASP A 316 14.91 -29.09 11.87
C ASP A 316 14.71 -28.53 13.28
N THR A 317 13.99 -27.41 13.38
CA THR A 317 13.54 -26.82 14.64
C THR A 317 12.10 -26.35 14.52
N ASP A 318 11.41 -26.26 15.66
CA ASP A 318 9.97 -26.07 15.74
C ASP A 318 9.65 -24.84 16.61
N VAL A 319 9.10 -23.79 15.97
CA VAL A 319 8.82 -22.49 16.59
C VAL A 319 7.36 -22.12 16.31
N ASP A 320 6.53 -22.13 17.36
CA ASP A 320 5.09 -21.91 17.26
C ASP A 320 4.68 -20.43 17.44
N ALA A 321 3.71 -20.01 16.62
CA ALA A 321 2.96 -18.79 16.75
C ALA A 321 1.73 -18.98 17.67
N HIS A 322 1.61 -18.09 18.66
CA HIS A 322 0.49 -18.01 19.58
C HIS A 322 -0.13 -16.62 19.55
N VAL A 323 -1.31 -16.50 18.95
CA VAL A 323 -2.03 -15.23 18.87
C VAL A 323 -3.35 -15.35 19.62
N HIS A 324 -3.59 -14.45 20.57
CA HIS A 324 -4.83 -14.43 21.35
C HIS A 324 -5.66 -13.17 21.06
N ALA A 325 -6.89 -13.38 20.62
CA ALA A 325 -7.87 -12.35 20.30
C ALA A 325 -9.28 -12.85 20.67
N ARG A 326 -10.20 -11.95 21.01
CA ARG A 326 -11.60 -12.27 21.40
C ARG A 326 -11.79 -13.42 22.41
N GLY A 327 -10.83 -13.64 23.32
CA GLY A 327 -10.88 -14.73 24.30
C GLY A 327 -10.57 -16.13 23.74
N GLN A 328 -10.09 -16.23 22.50
CA GLN A 328 -9.62 -17.46 21.86
C GLN A 328 -8.17 -17.32 21.42
N GLU A 329 -7.45 -18.43 21.35
CA GLU A 329 -6.07 -18.46 20.88
C GLU A 329 -6.00 -19.26 19.58
N VAL A 330 -5.35 -18.68 18.58
CA VAL A 330 -4.87 -19.37 17.39
C VAL A 330 -3.45 -19.85 17.68
N ALA A 331 -3.25 -21.15 17.57
CA ALA A 331 -1.99 -21.88 17.75
C ALA A 331 -2.15 -23.29 17.15
N TYR A 332 -1.09 -24.11 17.08
CA TYR A 332 -1.13 -25.45 16.48
C TYR A 332 -2.26 -26.35 17.02
N TYR A 333 -2.61 -26.26 18.31
CA TYR A 333 -3.69 -27.06 18.91
C TYR A 333 -5.10 -26.51 18.67
N ASN A 334 -5.21 -25.29 18.13
CA ASN A 334 -6.47 -24.62 17.83
C ASN A 334 -6.31 -23.71 16.60
N MET A 335 -5.96 -24.34 15.47
CA MET A 335 -5.56 -23.65 14.23
C MET A 335 -6.66 -22.79 13.61
N ARG A 336 -7.93 -22.91 14.04
CA ARG A 336 -9.03 -22.09 13.54
C ARG A 336 -9.92 -21.64 14.67
N THR A 337 -10.15 -20.34 14.75
CA THR A 337 -11.05 -19.70 15.72
C THR A 337 -12.16 -18.95 15.01
N SER A 338 -12.94 -18.17 15.75
CA SER A 338 -13.96 -17.30 15.15
C SER A 338 -13.41 -15.98 14.61
N TRP A 339 -12.12 -15.69 14.82
CA TRP A 339 -11.50 -14.42 14.41
C TRP A 339 -10.30 -14.59 13.50
N GLY A 340 -9.72 -15.78 13.41
CA GLY A 340 -8.51 -16.02 12.64
C GLY A 340 -8.08 -17.47 12.62
N GLU A 341 -7.06 -17.75 11.83
CA GLU A 341 -6.53 -19.08 11.60
C GLU A 341 -4.99 -19.12 11.53
N LEU A 342 -4.41 -20.26 11.93
CA LEU A 342 -3.02 -20.63 11.69
C LEU A 342 -3.00 -21.33 10.32
N ASP A 343 -2.57 -20.58 9.33
CA ASP A 343 -2.73 -20.85 7.91
C ASP A 343 -1.70 -21.83 7.35
N ILE A 344 -0.48 -21.64 7.85
CA ILE A 344 0.73 -22.40 7.54
C ILE A 344 1.35 -22.74 8.89
N ASP A 345 1.58 -24.04 9.09
CA ASP A 345 2.15 -24.64 10.29
C ASP A 345 3.34 -25.49 9.81
N ASP A 346 4.54 -24.99 10.07
CA ASP A 346 5.81 -25.59 9.65
C ASP A 346 6.50 -26.17 10.89
N ILE A 347 6.73 -27.48 10.89
CA ILE A 347 7.14 -28.22 12.09
C ILE A 347 8.61 -28.69 12.07
N ASP A 348 9.32 -28.49 10.96
CA ASP A 348 10.68 -29.02 10.77
C ASP A 348 11.58 -28.20 9.81
N GLY A 349 11.20 -26.98 9.44
CA GLY A 349 11.90 -26.12 8.46
C GLY A 349 12.40 -24.79 9.02
N PHE A 350 12.27 -23.72 8.23
CA PHE A 350 12.64 -22.33 8.56
C PHE A 350 11.38 -21.44 8.74
N GLY A 351 10.21 -22.05 8.85
CA GLY A 351 8.93 -21.40 8.61
C GLY A 351 8.63 -21.22 7.11
N PRO A 352 7.61 -20.43 6.74
CA PRO A 352 6.85 -19.57 7.63
C PRO A 352 5.75 -20.30 8.41
N GLU A 353 5.53 -19.90 9.65
CA GLU A 353 4.21 -20.00 10.26
C GLU A 353 3.45 -18.69 10.06
N THR A 354 2.16 -18.78 9.73
CA THR A 354 1.35 -17.59 9.45
C THR A 354 0.02 -17.64 10.18
N VAL A 355 -0.35 -16.53 10.84
CA VAL A 355 -1.68 -16.32 11.40
C VAL A 355 -2.36 -15.15 10.71
N THR A 356 -3.55 -15.37 10.17
CA THR A 356 -4.40 -14.30 9.60
C THR A 356 -5.69 -14.12 10.38
N SER A 357 -6.18 -12.88 10.44
CA SER A 357 -7.55 -12.61 10.87
C SER A 357 -8.55 -12.92 9.76
N ASP A 358 -9.76 -13.33 10.13
CA ASP A 358 -10.91 -13.38 9.24
C ASP A 358 -11.26 -11.95 8.77
N PRO A 359 -11.28 -11.67 7.45
CA PRO A 359 -11.62 -10.34 6.91
C PRO A 359 -12.97 -9.79 7.41
N SER A 360 -13.91 -10.69 7.75
CA SER A 360 -15.24 -10.31 8.23
C SER A 360 -15.31 -9.97 9.73
N VAL A 361 -14.19 -10.09 10.45
CA VAL A 361 -14.12 -9.91 11.90
C VAL A 361 -13.02 -8.92 12.26
N ALA A 362 -13.43 -7.74 12.70
CA ALA A 362 -12.53 -6.80 13.35
C ALA A 362 -12.41 -7.10 14.86
N ASP A 363 -11.19 -7.07 15.40
CA ASP A 363 -10.83 -7.10 16.81
C ASP A 363 -9.80 -6.01 17.15
N GLU A 364 -10.13 -5.17 18.11
CA GLU A 364 -9.27 -4.06 18.55
C GLU A 364 -8.05 -4.53 19.36
N ARG A 365 -7.75 -5.84 19.46
CA ARG A 365 -6.63 -6.33 20.28
C ARG A 365 -6.15 -7.74 19.96
N TYR A 366 -4.91 -7.84 19.51
CA TYR A 366 -4.16 -9.09 19.32
C TYR A 366 -2.98 -9.18 20.30
N ASP A 367 -2.88 -10.29 21.04
CA ASP A 367 -1.77 -10.57 21.96
C ASP A 367 -0.88 -11.66 21.34
N VAL A 368 0.35 -11.27 20.97
CA VAL A 368 1.24 -12.09 20.15
C VAL A 368 2.39 -12.64 20.97
N ARG A 369 2.54 -13.96 20.94
CA ARG A 369 3.61 -14.70 21.59
C ARG A 369 4.19 -15.73 20.63
N ILE A 370 5.51 -15.94 20.72
CA ILE A 370 6.22 -17.00 19.99
C ILE A 370 6.79 -17.98 21.02
N HIS A 371 6.68 -19.28 20.76
CA HIS A 371 7.25 -20.34 21.60
C HIS A 371 8.27 -21.13 20.80
N TYR A 372 9.51 -21.18 21.27
CA TYR A 372 10.48 -22.09 20.69
C TYR A 372 10.28 -23.51 21.25
N TYR A 373 9.31 -24.23 20.72
CA TYR A 373 8.84 -25.50 21.28
C TYR A 373 9.92 -26.59 21.30
N SER A 374 10.64 -26.78 20.19
CA SER A 374 11.65 -27.84 20.11
C SER A 374 12.86 -27.46 19.27
N ASP A 375 14.05 -27.68 19.81
CA ASP A 375 15.30 -27.46 19.07
C ASP A 375 15.80 -28.71 18.35
N HIS A 376 15.18 -29.87 18.56
CA HIS A 376 15.64 -31.20 18.10
C HIS A 376 17.15 -31.48 18.30
N GLY A 377 17.80 -30.79 19.25
CA GLY A 377 19.25 -30.85 19.47
C GLY A 377 20.10 -29.98 18.54
N ASN A 378 19.50 -29.16 17.67
CA ASN A 378 20.15 -28.19 16.79
C ASN A 378 20.54 -26.88 17.51
N GLY A 379 20.08 -26.70 18.76
CA GLY A 379 20.43 -25.57 19.62
C GLY A 379 19.67 -24.30 19.27
N PRO A 380 20.12 -23.12 19.73
CA PRO A 380 19.35 -21.88 19.60
C PRO A 380 19.09 -21.45 18.14
N THR A 381 17.95 -20.81 17.93
CA THR A 381 17.49 -20.24 16.65
C THR A 381 17.21 -18.74 16.79
N THR A 382 17.30 -17.99 15.70
CA THR A 382 16.79 -16.61 15.62
C THR A 382 15.42 -16.65 14.97
N ALA A 383 14.38 -16.37 15.75
CA ALA A 383 13.03 -16.20 15.23
C ALA A 383 12.85 -14.74 14.80
N THR A 384 12.25 -14.54 13.62
CA THR A 384 11.86 -13.24 13.07
C THR A 384 10.36 -13.28 12.83
N THR A 385 9.64 -12.31 13.38
CA THR A 385 8.21 -12.17 13.14
C THR A 385 7.92 -10.79 12.59
N ARG A 386 7.10 -10.75 11.54
CA ARG A 386 6.45 -9.54 11.06
C ARG A 386 4.99 -9.59 11.45
N VAL A 387 4.50 -8.52 12.04
CA VAL A 387 3.10 -8.35 12.38
C VAL A 387 2.61 -7.11 11.66
N ILE A 388 1.59 -7.29 10.81
CA ILE A 388 0.84 -6.21 10.19
C ILE A 388 -0.51 -6.17 10.91
N TYR A 389 -0.82 -5.02 11.49
CA TYR A 389 -2.10 -4.70 12.08
C TYR A 389 -2.64 -3.44 11.41
N ALA A 390 -3.80 -3.52 10.78
CA ALA A 390 -4.49 -2.39 10.15
C ALA A 390 -5.74 -2.08 10.98
N ASP A 391 -5.78 -0.95 11.66
CA ASP A 391 -6.95 -0.61 12.47
C ASP A 391 -8.18 -0.20 11.61
N PRO A 392 -9.39 -0.21 12.18
CA PRO A 392 -10.61 0.20 11.47
C PRO A 392 -10.61 1.66 10.99
N GLU A 393 -9.77 2.51 11.57
CA GLU A 393 -9.59 3.91 11.21
C GLU A 393 -8.60 4.11 10.04
N GLY A 394 -7.88 3.05 9.65
CA GLY A 394 -6.94 3.00 8.54
C GLY A 394 -5.47 3.20 8.93
N GLU A 395 -5.14 3.25 10.22
CA GLU A 395 -3.74 3.26 10.67
C GLU A 395 -3.15 1.86 10.56
N VAL A 396 -1.98 1.75 9.94
CA VAL A 396 -1.26 0.47 9.77
C VAL A 396 -0.04 0.46 10.66
N CYS A 397 -0.01 -0.51 11.57
CA CYS A 397 1.16 -0.91 12.34
C CYS A 397 1.83 -2.09 11.62
N ASP A 398 3.05 -1.88 11.12
CA ASP A 398 3.85 -2.91 10.47
C ASP A 398 5.20 -3.04 11.18
N VAL A 399 5.34 -4.10 11.96
CA VAL A 399 6.50 -4.30 12.82
C VAL A 399 7.18 -5.60 12.46
N THR A 400 8.46 -5.51 12.13
CA THR A 400 9.35 -6.67 12.04
C THR A 400 10.31 -6.67 13.22
N VAL A 401 10.28 -7.73 14.02
CA VAL A 401 11.16 -7.92 15.17
C VAL A 401 11.80 -9.30 15.12
N SER A 402 13.01 -9.41 15.64
CA SER A 402 13.71 -10.68 15.76
C SER A 402 14.21 -10.90 17.17
N LYS A 403 14.18 -12.15 17.61
CA LYS A 403 14.74 -12.57 18.89
C LYS A 403 15.45 -13.91 18.76
N ARG A 404 16.65 -13.99 19.32
CA ARG A 404 17.34 -15.26 19.52
C ARG A 404 16.68 -16.02 20.66
N LEU A 405 16.16 -17.21 20.38
CA LEU A 405 15.46 -18.07 21.32
C LEU A 405 16.29 -19.32 21.64
N THR A 406 16.13 -19.80 22.86
CA THR A 406 16.64 -21.09 23.34
C THR A 406 15.51 -22.09 23.51
N HIS A 407 15.81 -23.39 23.51
CA HIS A 407 14.80 -24.44 23.64
C HIS A 407 13.81 -24.17 24.79
N ASP A 408 12.52 -24.30 24.50
CA ASP A 408 11.37 -24.05 25.39
C ASP A 408 11.21 -22.57 25.83
N GLU A 409 11.90 -21.64 25.18
CA GLU A 409 11.79 -20.21 25.49
C GLU A 409 10.53 -19.58 24.89
N TRP A 410 9.84 -18.79 25.72
CA TRP A 410 8.74 -17.95 25.29
C TRP A 410 9.20 -16.51 25.00
N TRP A 411 8.64 -15.94 23.95
CA TRP A 411 8.80 -14.55 23.57
C TRP A 411 7.45 -13.88 23.52
N ASN A 412 7.26 -12.86 24.35
CA ASN A 412 6.16 -11.93 24.21
C ASN A 412 6.56 -10.87 23.18
N VAL A 413 5.96 -10.93 21.99
CA VAL A 413 6.21 -9.99 20.89
C VAL A 413 5.57 -8.66 21.23
N GLY A 414 4.31 -8.69 21.66
CA GLY A 414 3.60 -7.50 22.09
C GLY A 414 2.09 -7.62 21.94
N VAL A 415 1.43 -6.47 22.10
CA VAL A 415 -0.02 -6.32 21.93
C VAL A 415 -0.24 -5.31 20.83
N PHE A 416 -1.05 -5.68 19.84
CA PHE A 416 -1.43 -4.87 18.69
C PHE A 416 -2.89 -4.49 18.83
N ALA A 417 -3.20 -3.21 18.78
CA ALA A 417 -4.52 -2.64 19.02
C ALA A 417 -4.52 -1.18 18.51
N PRO A 418 -5.69 -0.52 18.39
CA PRO A 418 -5.74 0.90 18.04
C PRO A 418 -4.86 1.73 18.99
N GLY A 419 -3.90 2.47 18.42
CA GLY A 419 -2.90 3.25 19.16
C GLY A 419 -1.85 2.44 19.94
N LEU A 420 -1.72 1.13 19.70
CA LEU A 420 -0.70 0.26 20.29
C LEU A 420 0.03 -0.51 19.20
N CYS A 421 1.19 0.01 18.78
CA CYS A 421 2.13 -0.64 17.87
C CYS A 421 3.47 -0.89 18.60
N PRO A 422 3.76 -2.13 19.05
CA PRO A 422 4.99 -2.42 19.77
C PRO A 422 6.24 -2.16 18.91
N GLY A 423 7.11 -1.24 19.34
CA GLY A 423 8.38 -0.96 18.63
C GLY A 423 8.44 0.41 17.96
N GLU A 424 7.33 1.14 17.92
CA GLU A 424 7.29 2.58 17.64
C GLU A 424 7.68 3.45 18.84
#